data_AF-A0A970NVA7-F1
#
_entry.id   AF-A0A970NVA7-F1
#
_cell.length_a   1.000
_cell.length_b   1.000
_cell.length_c   1.000
_cell.angle_alpha   90.00
_cell.angle_beta   90.00
_cell.angle_gamma   90.00
#
_symmetry.space_group_name_H-M   'P 1'
#
loop_
_entity.id
_entity.type
_entity.pdbx_description
1 polymer ?
#
loop_
_entity_poly.entity_id
_entity_poly.type
_entity_poly.pdbx_seq_one_letter_code
_entity_poly.pdbx_strand_id
1 'polypeptide(L)'
;MKKAIGIIEFKSIPKAIEATDEMLKAGNVELLMSSPLCPGKYVTIVTGDVGAVRTSIKSGEEIGGIHCLESHVIPNIHPAVLPAMLGVDDPGELKALGIVETINAISSILVGDICVKASNIRLIEVRIARGLGGKAFVLLTGEVSSVKTAIKAAETEMREYGVITSYSVISSPHKDLSKVIF
;
A
#
# COMPACT_ATOMS: atom_id res chain seq x y z
N MET A 1 -0.32 5.28 19.02
CA MET A 1 0.30 3.95 18.89
C MET A 1 0.76 3.78 17.44
N LYS A 2 1.95 3.20 17.22
CA LYS A 2 2.41 2.88 15.86
C LYS A 2 1.67 1.63 15.39
N LYS A 3 0.81 1.77 14.39
CA LYS A 3 0.05 0.65 13.82
C LYS A 3 0.95 -0.18 12.90
N ALA A 4 0.61 -1.45 12.72
CA ALA A 4 1.16 -2.32 11.70
C ALA A 4 0.08 -2.60 10.64
N ILE A 5 0.52 -2.99 9.44
CA ILE A 5 -0.34 -3.54 8.39
C ILE A 5 0.06 -4.99 8.15
N GLY A 6 -0.93 -5.86 8.05
CA GLY A 6 -0.78 -7.22 7.55
C GLY A 6 -1.43 -7.32 6.18
N ILE A 7 -0.75 -7.93 5.22
CA ILE A 7 -1.25 -8.18 3.87
C ILE A 7 -1.08 -9.66 3.57
N ILE A 8 -2.09 -10.28 2.98
CA ILE A 8 -2.02 -11.66 2.50
C ILE A 8 -2.70 -11.78 1.15
N GLU A 9 -2.01 -12.40 0.19
CA GLU A 9 -2.52 -12.72 -1.14
C GLU A 9 -2.89 -14.20 -1.23
N PHE A 10 -4.01 -14.49 -1.88
CA PHE A 10 -4.50 -15.83 -2.12
C PHE A 10 -4.77 -16.05 -3.61
N LYS A 11 -4.68 -17.30 -4.05
CA LYS A 11 -5.07 -17.74 -5.40
C LYS A 11 -6.50 -18.29 -5.50
N SER A 12 -7.26 -18.27 -4.40
CA SER A 12 -8.64 -18.75 -4.33
C SER A 12 -9.49 -17.80 -3.52
N ILE A 13 -10.54 -17.25 -4.13
CA ILE A 13 -11.48 -16.30 -3.51
C ILE A 13 -12.22 -16.89 -2.30
N PRO A 14 -12.88 -18.06 -2.38
CA PRO A 14 -13.61 -18.59 -1.22
C PRO A 14 -12.67 -18.90 -0.05
N LYS A 15 -11.48 -19.46 -0.33
CA LYS A 15 -10.48 -19.72 0.70
C LYS A 15 -9.87 -18.46 1.29
N ALA A 16 -9.75 -17.40 0.49
CA ALA A 16 -9.35 -16.10 1.01
C ALA A 16 -10.37 -15.58 2.02
N ILE A 17 -11.67 -15.57 1.69
CA ILE A 17 -12.72 -15.06 2.58
C ILE A 17 -12.82 -15.88 3.88
N GLU A 18 -12.69 -17.22 3.78
CA GLU A 18 -12.61 -18.11 4.95
C GLU A 18 -11.39 -17.77 5.83
N ALA A 19 -10.22 -17.58 5.22
CA ALA A 19 -9.01 -17.18 5.94
C ALA A 19 -9.17 -15.78 6.57
N THR A 20 -9.77 -14.82 5.86
CA THR A 20 -10.04 -13.47 6.38
C THR A 20 -10.92 -13.51 7.62
N ASP A 21 -11.97 -14.33 7.64
CA ASP A 21 -12.84 -14.48 8.81
C ASP A 21 -12.06 -15.01 10.03
N GLU A 22 -11.22 -16.03 9.84
CA GLU A 22 -10.36 -16.57 10.91
C GLU A 22 -9.25 -15.58 11.34
N MET A 23 -8.67 -14.82 10.41
CA MET A 23 -7.71 -13.75 10.70
C MET A 23 -8.30 -12.71 11.66
N LEU A 24 -9.57 -12.32 11.48
CA LEU A 24 -10.25 -11.33 12.32
C LEU A 24 -10.62 -11.89 13.70
N LYS A 25 -10.83 -13.21 13.83
CA LYS A 25 -11.06 -13.88 15.12
C LYS A 25 -9.77 -14.10 15.90
N ALA A 26 -8.65 -14.35 15.20
CA ALA A 26 -7.38 -14.72 15.81
C ALA A 26 -6.64 -13.54 16.46
N GLY A 27 -6.84 -12.31 15.99
CA GLY A 27 -6.16 -11.12 16.50
C GLY A 27 -7.10 -9.92 16.63
N ASN A 28 -6.80 -9.03 17.59
CA ASN A 28 -7.49 -7.74 17.70
C ASN A 28 -7.02 -6.80 16.58
N VAL A 29 -7.59 -6.97 15.39
CA VAL A 29 -7.24 -6.23 14.17
C VAL A 29 -8.50 -5.65 13.50
N GLU A 30 -8.30 -4.59 12.74
CA GLU A 30 -9.31 -3.95 11.89
C GLU A 30 -9.13 -4.44 10.44
N LEU A 31 -10.21 -4.85 9.76
CA LEU A 31 -10.18 -5.16 8.33
C LEU A 31 -10.13 -3.86 7.52
N LEU A 32 -9.06 -3.66 6.74
CA LEU A 32 -8.92 -2.50 5.84
C LEU A 32 -9.43 -2.81 4.44
N MET A 33 -9.10 -4.00 3.91
CA MET A 33 -9.46 -4.38 2.55
C MET A 33 -9.62 -5.89 2.46
N SER A 34 -10.62 -6.33 1.71
CA SER A 34 -10.84 -7.73 1.34
C SER A 34 -11.42 -7.75 -0.07
N SER A 35 -10.57 -7.93 -1.09
CA SER A 35 -10.96 -7.69 -2.49
C SER A 35 -10.26 -8.63 -3.48
N PRO A 36 -10.93 -9.02 -4.58
CA PRO A 36 -10.29 -9.66 -5.72
C PRO A 36 -9.20 -8.77 -6.35
N LEU A 37 -8.18 -9.42 -6.91
CA LEU A 37 -7.08 -8.85 -7.69
C LEU A 37 -6.99 -9.55 -9.06
N CYS A 38 -6.70 -8.80 -10.12
CA CYS A 38 -6.51 -9.40 -11.45
C CYS A 38 -5.24 -10.27 -11.51
N PRO A 39 -5.27 -11.43 -12.19
CA PRO A 39 -6.35 -12.01 -13.01
C PRO A 39 -7.29 -12.99 -12.27
N GLY A 40 -7.31 -13.00 -10.94
CA GLY A 40 -8.10 -13.97 -10.15
C GLY A 40 -7.51 -14.28 -8.77
N LYS A 41 -6.57 -13.45 -8.30
CA LYS A 41 -6.07 -13.48 -6.93
C LYS A 41 -7.06 -12.79 -6.00
N TYR A 42 -6.79 -12.85 -4.70
CA TYR A 42 -7.55 -12.12 -3.68
C TYR A 42 -6.59 -11.56 -2.64
N VAL A 43 -6.80 -10.34 -2.18
CA VAL A 43 -5.98 -9.72 -1.14
C VAL A 43 -6.81 -9.39 0.08
N THR A 44 -6.26 -9.68 1.25
CA THR A 44 -6.75 -9.21 2.54
C THR A 44 -5.71 -8.32 3.18
N ILE A 45 -6.15 -7.17 3.70
CA ILE A 45 -5.32 -6.21 4.41
C ILE A 45 -5.97 -5.91 5.76
N VAL A 46 -5.21 -6.08 6.83
CA VAL A 46 -5.63 -5.80 8.22
C VAL A 46 -4.67 -4.80 8.88
N THR A 47 -5.14 -4.09 9.90
CA THR A 47 -4.29 -3.22 10.72
C THR A 47 -4.53 -3.42 12.21
N GLY A 48 -3.53 -3.14 13.02
CA GLY A 48 -3.60 -3.26 14.47
C GLY A 48 -2.22 -3.12 15.09
N ASP A 49 -2.08 -3.55 16.35
CA ASP A 49 -0.77 -3.67 16.97
C ASP A 49 0.05 -4.78 16.28
N VAL A 50 1.36 -4.61 16.23
CA VAL A 50 2.25 -5.54 15.51
C VAL A 50 2.09 -7.00 15.96
N GLY A 51 1.86 -7.24 17.26
CA GLY A 51 1.58 -8.58 17.78
C GLY A 51 0.26 -9.15 17.27
N ALA A 52 -0.82 -8.37 17.35
CA ALA A 52 -2.14 -8.78 16.86
C ALA A 52 -2.14 -9.05 15.35
N VAL A 53 -1.47 -8.19 14.56
CA VAL A 53 -1.31 -8.37 13.12
C VAL A 53 -0.53 -9.63 12.78
N ARG A 54 0.56 -9.94 13.50
CA ARG A 54 1.33 -11.18 13.29
C ARG A 54 0.49 -12.42 13.60
N THR A 55 -0.26 -12.42 14.70
CA THR A 55 -1.17 -13.53 15.05
C THR A 55 -2.25 -13.71 13.98
N SER A 56 -2.85 -12.60 13.54
CA SER A 56 -3.86 -12.60 12.48
C SER A 56 -3.31 -13.18 11.17
N ILE A 57 -2.18 -12.67 10.68
CA ILE A 57 -1.55 -13.16 9.42
C ILE A 57 -1.20 -14.64 9.51
N LYS A 58 -0.61 -15.10 10.62
CA LYS A 58 -0.27 -16.51 10.80
C LYS A 58 -1.51 -17.41 10.70
N SER A 59 -2.63 -17.01 11.31
CA SER A 59 -3.90 -17.73 11.18
C SER A 59 -4.39 -17.77 9.74
N GLY A 60 -4.30 -16.65 9.02
CA GLY A 60 -4.65 -16.57 7.60
C GLY A 60 -3.79 -17.47 6.70
N GLU A 61 -2.49 -17.58 6.97
CA GLU A 61 -1.58 -18.49 6.27
C GLU A 61 -1.96 -19.96 6.51
N GLU A 62 -2.24 -20.32 7.76
CA GLU A 62 -2.62 -21.69 8.15
C GLU A 62 -3.95 -22.12 7.48
N ILE A 63 -5.00 -21.29 7.56
CA ILE A 63 -6.31 -21.57 6.96
C ILE A 63 -6.27 -21.50 5.43
N GLY A 64 -5.51 -20.54 4.88
CA GLY A 64 -5.29 -20.42 3.45
C GLY A 64 -4.54 -21.62 2.85
N GLY A 65 -3.61 -22.20 3.62
CA GLY A 65 -2.83 -23.37 3.24
C GLY A 65 -2.20 -23.21 1.85
N ILE A 66 -2.43 -24.20 0.97
CA ILE A 66 -1.90 -24.18 -0.41
C ILE A 66 -2.44 -23.02 -1.27
N HIS A 67 -3.50 -22.32 -0.82
CA HIS A 67 -4.08 -21.19 -1.53
C HIS A 67 -3.47 -19.85 -1.14
N CYS A 68 -2.74 -19.79 -0.01
CA CYS A 68 -1.92 -18.64 0.32
C CYS A 68 -0.75 -18.54 -0.67
N LEU A 69 -0.58 -17.37 -1.28
CA LEU A 69 0.53 -17.08 -2.19
C LEU A 69 1.68 -16.43 -1.44
N GLU A 70 1.39 -15.36 -0.72
CA GLU A 70 2.38 -14.52 -0.06
C GLU A 70 1.70 -13.73 1.06
N SER A 71 2.42 -13.52 2.17
CA SER A 71 1.97 -12.67 3.26
C SER A 71 3.10 -11.75 3.72
N HIS A 72 2.75 -10.56 4.21
CA HIS A 72 3.70 -9.56 4.70
C HIS A 72 3.14 -8.83 5.92
N VAL A 73 4.01 -8.54 6.88
CA VAL A 73 3.72 -7.66 8.02
C VAL A 73 4.64 -6.45 7.96
N ILE A 74 4.06 -5.27 7.79
CA ILE A 74 4.76 -3.99 7.77
C ILE A 74 4.59 -3.34 9.15
N PRO A 75 5.63 -3.37 10.01
CA PRO A 75 5.56 -2.73 11.32
C PRO A 75 5.71 -1.20 11.18
N ASN A 76 5.15 -0.47 12.15
CA ASN A 76 5.35 0.98 12.27
C ASN A 76 4.98 1.77 11.01
N ILE A 77 3.88 1.40 10.34
CA ILE A 77 3.41 2.12 9.16
C ILE A 77 3.04 3.56 9.54
N HIS A 78 3.37 4.52 8.69
CA HIS A 78 2.99 5.90 8.88
C HIS A 78 1.45 6.05 8.76
N PRO A 79 0.78 6.81 9.66
CA PRO A 79 -0.68 6.93 9.66
C PRO A 79 -1.29 7.44 8.35
N ALA A 80 -0.54 8.24 7.59
CA ALA A 80 -0.99 8.78 6.30
C ALA A 80 -1.11 7.72 5.17
N VAL A 81 -0.53 6.53 5.33
CA VAL A 81 -0.56 5.50 4.30
C VAL A 81 -1.96 4.88 4.18
N LEU A 82 -2.62 4.61 5.30
CA LEU A 82 -3.95 3.99 5.33
C LEU A 82 -5.02 4.82 4.60
N PRO A 83 -5.21 6.12 4.89
CA PRO A 83 -6.23 6.91 4.21
C PRO A 83 -5.92 7.07 2.71
N ALA A 84 -4.64 7.15 2.32
CA ALA A 84 -4.23 7.17 0.92
C ALA A 84 -4.46 5.84 0.18
N MET A 85 -4.40 4.70 0.88
CA MET A 85 -4.77 3.39 0.33
C MET A 85 -6.28 3.25 0.13
N LEU A 86 -7.06 3.79 1.08
CA LEU A 86 -8.52 3.68 1.07
C LEU A 86 -9.21 4.73 0.19
N GLY A 87 -8.47 5.74 -0.28
CA GLY A 87 -9.01 6.84 -1.09
C GLY A 87 -9.95 7.75 -0.30
N VAL A 88 -9.70 7.91 1.00
CA VAL A 88 -10.54 8.72 1.91
C VAL A 88 -9.89 10.05 2.33
N ASP A 89 -8.68 10.33 1.84
CA ASP A 89 -7.98 11.59 2.13
C ASP A 89 -8.28 12.64 1.05
N ASP A 90 -8.59 13.88 1.46
CA ASP A 90 -8.73 15.00 0.52
C ASP A 90 -7.32 15.49 0.15
N PRO A 91 -6.93 15.47 -1.14
CA PRO A 91 -5.61 15.86 -1.52
C PRO A 91 -5.23 17.33 -1.25
N GLY A 92 -6.20 18.18 -0.89
CA GLY A 92 -5.97 19.61 -0.74
C GLY A 92 -5.39 20.22 -2.02
N GLU A 93 -4.56 21.24 -1.89
CA GLU A 93 -3.89 21.86 -3.03
C GLU A 93 -2.76 20.98 -3.58
N LEU A 94 -2.84 20.68 -4.88
CA LEU A 94 -1.77 20.01 -5.61
C LEU A 94 -0.62 20.99 -5.88
N LYS A 95 0.54 20.74 -5.25
CA LYS A 95 1.81 21.43 -5.53
C LYS A 95 2.59 20.65 -6.59
N ALA A 96 3.84 20.26 -6.33
CA ALA A 96 4.52 19.30 -7.18
C ALA A 96 3.86 17.92 -7.06
N LEU A 97 3.85 17.15 -8.16
CA LEU A 97 3.32 15.78 -8.19
C LEU A 97 4.47 14.79 -8.34
N GLY A 98 4.58 13.88 -7.39
CA GLY A 98 5.43 12.69 -7.46
C GLY A 98 4.61 11.46 -7.83
N ILE A 99 5.14 10.65 -8.73
CA ILE A 99 4.52 9.41 -9.19
C ILE A 99 5.58 8.32 -9.08
N VAL A 100 5.27 7.22 -8.38
CA VAL A 100 6.16 6.05 -8.29
C VAL A 100 5.37 4.80 -8.66
N GLU A 101 5.78 4.10 -9.72
CA GLU A 101 5.20 2.83 -10.15
C GLU A 101 6.00 1.66 -9.54
N THR A 102 5.29 0.64 -9.07
CA THR A 102 5.87 -0.57 -8.47
C THR A 102 5.38 -1.84 -9.17
N ILE A 103 6.20 -2.91 -9.11
CA ILE A 103 5.87 -4.20 -9.74
C ILE A 103 4.66 -4.91 -9.09
N ASN A 104 4.36 -4.60 -7.82
CA ASN A 104 3.26 -5.20 -7.07
C ASN A 104 2.65 -4.26 -6.02
N ALA A 105 1.48 -4.64 -5.50
CA ALA A 105 0.71 -3.89 -4.51
C ALA A 105 1.45 -3.67 -3.18
N ILE A 106 2.09 -4.70 -2.63
CA ILE A 106 2.79 -4.63 -1.33
C ILE A 106 3.90 -3.58 -1.40
N SER A 107 4.64 -3.57 -2.51
CA SER A 107 5.72 -2.60 -2.74
C SER A 107 5.22 -1.16 -2.75
N SER A 108 4.02 -0.88 -3.26
CA SER A 108 3.46 0.47 -3.25
C SER A 108 3.19 0.99 -1.84
N ILE A 109 2.78 0.11 -0.92
CA ILE A 109 2.53 0.46 0.50
C ILE A 109 3.85 0.81 1.18
N LEU A 110 4.88 -0.02 0.97
CA LEU A 110 6.23 0.22 1.50
C LEU A 110 6.83 1.52 0.94
N VAL A 111 6.74 1.72 -0.37
CA VAL A 111 7.22 2.95 -1.03
C VAL A 111 6.49 4.18 -0.48
N GLY A 112 5.16 4.11 -0.32
CA GLY A 112 4.37 5.19 0.27
C GLY A 112 4.84 5.54 1.68
N ASP A 113 5.06 4.52 2.52
CA ASP A 113 5.55 4.65 3.90
C ASP A 113 6.96 5.25 3.98
N ILE A 114 7.88 4.81 3.13
CA ILE A 114 9.24 5.35 3.04
C ILE A 114 9.18 6.83 2.64
N CYS A 115 8.40 7.15 1.61
CA CYS A 115 8.26 8.51 1.09
C CYS A 115 7.78 9.51 2.15
N VAL A 116 6.72 9.17 2.91
CA VAL A 116 6.19 10.06 3.97
C VAL A 116 7.11 10.19 5.17
N LYS A 117 7.91 9.15 5.47
CA LYS A 117 8.90 9.21 6.55
C LYS A 117 10.13 10.02 6.17
N ALA A 118 10.47 10.07 4.89
CA ALA A 118 11.70 10.70 4.40
C ALA A 118 11.61 12.23 4.30
N SER A 119 10.44 12.81 4.07
CA SER A 119 10.30 14.26 3.92
C SER A 119 8.86 14.75 4.13
N ASN A 120 8.69 16.07 4.19
CA ASN A 120 7.37 16.69 4.35
C ASN A 120 6.59 16.67 3.02
N ILE A 121 5.96 15.54 2.74
CA ILE A 121 5.04 15.31 1.61
C ILE A 121 3.70 14.79 2.13
N ARG A 122 2.71 14.80 1.25
CA ARG A 122 1.40 14.21 1.49
C ARG A 122 1.15 13.12 0.46
N LEU A 123 0.66 11.96 0.90
CA LEU A 123 0.20 10.93 -0.03
C LEU A 123 -1.17 11.35 -0.56
N ILE A 124 -1.33 11.28 -1.87
CA ILE A 124 -2.62 11.45 -2.53
C ILE A 124 -3.27 10.08 -2.66
N GLU A 125 -2.52 9.10 -3.14
CA GLU A 125 -3.05 7.76 -3.37
C GLU A 125 -1.95 6.71 -3.25
N VAL A 126 -2.29 5.57 -2.65
CA VAL A 126 -1.52 4.33 -2.74
C VAL A 126 -2.43 3.32 -3.44
N ARG A 127 -2.34 3.26 -4.78
CA ARG A 127 -3.27 2.48 -5.59
C ARG A 127 -2.90 1.02 -5.57
N ILE A 128 -3.71 0.24 -4.87
CA ILE A 128 -3.65 -1.22 -4.84
C ILE A 128 -4.82 -1.77 -5.64
N ALA A 129 -4.61 -2.87 -6.36
CA ALA A 129 -5.63 -3.48 -7.21
C ALA A 129 -6.07 -2.56 -8.37
N ARG A 130 -7.14 -2.95 -9.09
CA ARG A 130 -7.77 -2.23 -10.23
C ARG A 130 -7.15 -2.45 -11.62
N GLY A 131 -6.91 -3.70 -12.00
CA GLY A 131 -6.65 -4.03 -13.41
C GLY A 131 -5.29 -3.59 -13.96
N LEU A 132 -4.33 -3.27 -13.10
CA LEU A 132 -2.99 -2.78 -13.47
C LEU A 132 -2.01 -3.90 -13.88
N GLY A 133 -2.51 -5.10 -14.18
CA GLY A 133 -1.65 -6.23 -14.55
C GLY A 133 -0.66 -6.65 -13.47
N GLY A 134 -1.05 -6.51 -12.19
CA GLY A 134 -0.20 -6.82 -11.04
C GLY A 134 0.58 -5.62 -10.50
N LYS A 135 0.79 -4.56 -11.29
CA LYS A 135 1.47 -3.34 -10.85
C LYS A 135 0.64 -2.53 -9.86
N ALA A 136 1.29 -1.57 -9.21
CA ALA A 136 0.67 -0.56 -8.37
C ALA A 136 1.41 0.77 -8.52
N PHE A 137 0.86 1.86 -7.98
CA PHE A 137 1.57 3.13 -7.94
C PHE A 137 1.20 3.98 -6.74
N VAL A 138 2.09 4.92 -6.42
CA VAL A 138 1.93 5.93 -5.37
C VAL A 138 1.90 7.31 -5.99
N LEU A 139 0.92 8.11 -5.62
CA LEU A 139 0.85 9.54 -5.91
C LEU A 139 1.12 10.32 -4.63
N LEU A 140 1.99 11.32 -4.73
CA LEU A 140 2.32 12.20 -3.61
C LEU A 140 2.50 13.64 -4.04
N THR A 141 2.31 14.57 -3.11
CA THR A 141 2.47 16.00 -3.35
C THR A 141 3.22 16.71 -2.24
N GLY A 142 3.84 17.84 -2.58
CA GLY A 142 4.59 18.69 -1.66
C GLY A 142 5.43 19.71 -2.42
N GLU A 143 6.38 20.32 -1.72
CA GLU A 143 7.41 21.13 -2.38
C GLU A 143 8.27 20.26 -3.30
N VAL A 144 8.74 20.82 -4.42
CA VAL A 144 9.53 20.09 -5.43
C VAL A 144 10.73 19.37 -4.80
N SER A 145 11.42 20.02 -3.86
CA SER A 145 12.55 19.43 -3.15
C SER A 145 12.13 18.26 -2.26
N SER A 146 11.01 18.38 -1.55
CA SER A 146 10.48 17.31 -0.68
C SER A 146 10.05 16.10 -1.51
N VAL A 147 9.33 16.32 -2.61
CA VAL A 147 8.94 15.25 -3.54
C VAL A 147 10.15 14.49 -4.08
N LYS A 148 11.22 15.20 -4.50
CA LYS A 148 12.46 14.58 -4.96
C LYS A 148 13.15 13.78 -3.85
N THR A 149 13.23 14.33 -2.64
CA THR A 149 13.83 13.63 -1.49
C THR A 149 13.06 12.37 -1.12
N ALA A 150 11.72 12.43 -1.08
CA ALA A 150 10.87 11.28 -0.81
C ALA A 150 11.12 10.13 -1.80
N ILE A 151 11.05 10.42 -3.11
CA ILE A 151 11.26 9.42 -4.15
C ILE A 151 12.70 8.88 -4.11
N LYS A 152 13.69 9.74 -3.83
CA LYS A 152 15.08 9.29 -3.74
C LYS A 152 15.33 8.35 -2.57
N ALA A 153 14.67 8.58 -1.44
CA ALA A 153 14.72 7.68 -0.29
C ALA A 153 14.14 6.31 -0.65
N ALA A 154 12.95 6.28 -1.26
CA ALA A 154 12.33 5.03 -1.72
C ALA A 154 13.19 4.30 -2.77
N GLU A 155 13.76 5.01 -3.75
CA GLU A 155 14.67 4.43 -4.75
C GLU A 155 15.90 3.79 -4.09
N THR A 156 16.48 4.46 -3.08
CA THR A 156 17.69 3.98 -2.40
C THR A 156 17.39 2.76 -1.54
N GLU A 157 16.33 2.81 -0.74
CA GLU A 157 15.95 1.73 0.18
C GLU A 157 15.42 0.50 -0.57
N MET A 158 14.71 0.71 -1.68
CA MET A 158 14.13 -0.39 -2.47
C MET A 158 15.02 -0.91 -3.61
N ARG A 159 16.25 -0.39 -3.73
CA ARG A 159 17.16 -0.67 -4.86
C ARG A 159 17.47 -2.15 -5.02
N GLU A 160 17.79 -2.84 -3.93
CA GLU A 160 18.19 -4.25 -3.95
C GLU A 160 17.02 -5.18 -4.29
N TYR A 161 15.79 -4.76 -3.99
CA TYR A 161 14.58 -5.53 -4.28
C TYR A 161 14.09 -5.35 -5.73
N GLY A 162 14.51 -4.28 -6.42
CA GLY A 162 14.14 -4.03 -7.81
C GLY A 162 12.64 -3.81 -8.03
N VAL A 163 11.92 -3.32 -7.02
CA VAL A 163 10.44 -3.26 -7.06
C VAL A 163 9.86 -1.98 -7.67
N ILE A 164 10.64 -0.90 -7.77
CA ILE A 164 10.23 0.35 -8.42
C ILE A 164 10.52 0.22 -9.92
N THR A 165 9.47 0.27 -10.75
CA THR A 165 9.59 0.13 -12.20
C THR A 165 9.92 1.45 -12.87
N SER A 166 9.31 2.55 -12.40
CA SER A 166 9.54 3.90 -12.91
C SER A 166 9.06 4.94 -11.92
N TYR A 167 9.52 6.18 -12.06
CA TYR A 167 9.00 7.31 -11.31
C TYR A 167 9.06 8.60 -12.14
N SER A 168 8.27 9.60 -11.75
CA SER A 168 8.27 10.94 -12.35
C SER A 168 8.02 12.03 -11.30
N VAL A 169 8.58 13.21 -11.54
CA VAL A 169 8.34 14.42 -10.73
C VAL A 169 7.91 15.55 -11.64
N ILE A 170 6.71 16.07 -11.39
CA ILE A 170 6.16 17.21 -12.11
C ILE A 170 6.13 18.40 -11.16
N SER A 171 7.03 19.37 -11.37
CA SER A 171 7.19 20.50 -10.44
C SER A 171 5.95 21.41 -10.36
N SER A 172 5.24 21.56 -11.49
CA SER A 172 4.05 22.42 -11.62
C SER A 172 3.03 21.72 -12.53
N PRO A 173 2.27 20.73 -12.02
CA PRO A 173 1.28 20.00 -12.80
C PRO A 173 0.18 20.94 -13.32
N HIS A 174 -0.31 20.67 -14.51
CA HIS A 174 -1.42 21.45 -15.08
C HIS A 174 -2.68 21.29 -14.23
N LYS A 175 -3.40 22.39 -13.96
CA LYS A 175 -4.60 22.41 -13.10
C LYS A 175 -5.74 21.47 -13.49
N ASP A 176 -5.81 21.07 -14.76
CA ASP A 176 -6.84 20.13 -15.20
C ASP A 176 -6.48 18.67 -14.87
N LEU A 177 -5.19 18.39 -14.65
CA LEU A 177 -4.74 17.08 -14.25
C LEU A 177 -5.33 16.71 -12.88
N SER A 178 -5.33 17.64 -11.93
CA SER A 178 -5.85 17.42 -10.57
C SER A 178 -7.33 17.07 -10.50
N LYS A 179 -8.10 17.31 -11.58
CA LYS A 179 -9.54 17.05 -11.62
C LYS A 179 -9.89 15.61 -12.00
N VAL A 180 -8.91 14.84 -12.49
CA VAL A 180 -9.17 13.54 -13.15
C VAL A 180 -8.31 12.41 -12.58
N ILE A 181 -7.08 12.67 -12.14
CA ILE A 181 -6.20 11.61 -11.62
C ILE A 181 -6.37 11.31 -10.13
N PHE A 182 -7.05 12.18 -9.37
CA PHE A 182 -7.41 11.94 -7.97
C PHE A 182 -8.93 11.92 -7.83
#